data_AF-A0A088D9S5-F1
#
_entry.id   AF-A0A088D9S5-F1
#
_cell.length_a   1.000
_cell.length_b   1.000
_cell.length_c   1.000
_cell.angle_alpha   90.00
_cell.angle_beta   90.00
_cell.angle_gamma   90.00
#
_symmetry.space_group_name_H-M   'P 1'
#
loop_
_entity.id
_entity.type
_entity.pdbx_description
1 polymer ?
#
loop_
_entity_poly.entity_id
_entity_poly.type
_entity_poly.pdbx_seq_one_letter_code
_entity_poly.pdbx_strand_id
1 'polypeptide(L)' 'MKIFFAILLILAICSMAIWTVNGTPIAVRCSTNSDCFGKCPGYPICKNKFCACT' A
#
# COMPACT_ATOMS: atom_id res chain seq x y z
N MET A 1 33.29 -8.56 0.95
CA MET A 1 32.43 -7.88 -0.07
C MET A 1 31.17 -8.69 -0.42
N LYS A 2 31.26 -10.01 -0.60
CA LYS A 2 30.13 -10.86 -1.03
C LYS A 2 28.98 -10.99 -0.01
N ILE A 3 29.31 -11.03 1.29
CA ILE A 3 28.33 -11.09 2.39
C ILE A 3 27.53 -9.79 2.51
N PHE A 4 28.20 -8.64 2.34
CA PHE A 4 27.55 -7.33 2.39
C PHE A 4 26.50 -7.17 1.29
N PHE A 5 26.81 -7.68 0.10
CA PHE A 5 25.89 -7.67 -1.04
C PHE A 5 24.64 -8.54 -0.81
N ALA A 6 24.79 -9.69 -0.13
CA ALA A 6 23.67 -10.56 0.22
C ALA A 6 22.72 -9.89 1.23
N ILE A 7 23.27 -9.17 2.22
CA ILE A 7 22.48 -8.45 3.23
C ILE A 7 21.66 -7.33 2.56
N LEU A 8 22.27 -6.57 1.64
CA LEU A 8 21.57 -5.52 0.89
C LEU A 8 20.42 -6.06 0.03
N LEU A 9 20.61 -7.21 -0.61
CA LEU A 9 19.56 -7.86 -1.40
C LEU A 9 18.35 -8.26 -0.53
N ILE A 10 18.60 -8.85 0.64
CA ILE A 10 17.53 -9.27 1.55
C ILE A 10 16.74 -8.06 2.05
N LEU A 11 17.43 -6.98 2.46
CA LEU A 11 16.79 -5.73 2.89
C LEU A 11 15.91 -5.13 1.79
N ALA A 12 16.39 -5.07 0.55
CA ALA A 12 15.63 -4.53 -0.57
C ALA A 12 14.34 -5.33 -0.86
N ILE A 13 14.42 -6.67 -0.83
CA ILE A 13 13.27 -7.54 -1.05
C ILE A 13 12.23 -7.39 0.08
N CYS A 14 12.68 -7.36 1.34
CA CYS A 14 11.79 -7.18 2.48
C CYS A 14 11.10 -5.81 2.45
N SER A 15 11.76 -4.73 2.03
CA SER A 15 11.12 -3.43 1.89
C SER A 15 10.01 -3.42 0.85
N MET A 16 10.15 -4.10 -0.29
CA MET A 16 9.08 -4.18 -1.28
C MET A 16 7.87 -5.00 -0.80
N ALA A 17 8.12 -6.05 -0.02
CA ALA A 17 7.07 -6.84 0.60
C ALA A 17 6.22 -5.99 1.57
N ILE A 18 6.84 -5.12 2.37
CA ILE A 18 6.14 -4.22 3.30
C ILE A 18 5.20 -3.27 2.55
N TRP A 19 5.60 -2.74 1.39
CA TRP A 19 4.75 -1.88 0.56
C TRP A 19 3.57 -2.63 -0.06
N THR A 20 3.76 -3.90 -0.40
CA THR A 20 2.70 -4.72 -1.00
C THR A 20 1.66 -5.15 0.04
N VAL A 21 2.08 -5.46 1.28
CA VAL A 21 1.16 -5.91 2.33
C VAL A 21 0.44 -4.78 3.06
N ASN A 22 1.02 -3.57 3.13
CA ASN A 22 0.33 -2.44 3.75
C ASN A 22 -0.67 -1.74 2.83
N GLY A 23 -0.81 -2.23 1.59
CA GLY A 23 -1.44 -1.49 0.52
C GLY A 23 -0.65 -0.21 0.26
N THR A 24 -0.43 0.14 -0.99
CA THR A 24 -0.37 1.59 -1.25
C THR A 24 -1.78 2.06 -0.92
N PRO A 25 -2.02 2.87 0.14
CA PRO A 25 -3.30 3.52 0.26
C PRO A 25 -3.36 4.34 -1.02
N ILE A 26 -4.17 3.90 -1.98
CA ILE A 26 -4.38 4.68 -3.18
C ILE A 26 -4.85 6.01 -2.62
N ALA A 27 -4.02 7.05 -2.77
CA ALA A 27 -4.18 8.31 -2.04
C ALA A 27 -5.34 9.13 -2.65
N VAL A 28 -6.42 8.43 -2.98
CA VAL A 28 -7.72 8.96 -3.29
C VAL A 28 -8.22 9.60 -2.01
N ARG A 29 -8.20 10.93 -2.00
CA ARG A 29 -8.88 11.69 -0.95
C ARG A 29 -10.36 11.36 -0.98
N CYS A 30 -10.93 11.09 0.18
CA CYS A 30 -12.35 10.83 0.34
C CYS A 30 -12.92 11.65 1.50
N SER A 31 -14.18 12.07 1.34
CA SER A 31 -14.99 12.63 2.42
C SER A 31 -16.03 11.62 2.93
N THR A 32 -16.50 10.74 2.05
CA THR A 32 -17.46 9.68 2.30
C THR A 32 -17.01 8.41 1.58
N ASN A 33 -17.52 7.24 2.01
CA ASN A 33 -17.17 5.94 1.38
C ASN A 33 -17.54 5.87 -0.11
N SER A 34 -18.56 6.63 -0.53
CA SER A 34 -18.98 6.70 -1.94
C SER A 34 -17.92 7.30 -2.87
N ASP A 35 -17.02 8.15 -2.37
CA ASP A 35 -15.95 8.74 -3.19
C ASP A 35 -14.92 7.68 -3.66
N CYS A 36 -14.81 6.60 -2.88
CA CYS A 36 -13.94 5.48 -3.17
C CYS A 36 -14.56 4.47 -4.15
N PHE A 37 -15.88 4.56 -4.37
CA PHE A 37 -16.61 3.62 -5.20
C PHE A 37 -16.17 3.76 -6.66
N GLY A 38 -15.73 2.66 -7.29
CA GLY A 38 -15.21 2.65 -8.66
C GLY A 38 -13.75 3.09 -8.83
N LYS A 39 -13.11 3.63 -7.80
CA LYS A 39 -11.65 3.90 -7.80
C LYS A 39 -10.84 2.72 -7.28
N CYS A 40 -11.47 1.87 -6.48
CA CYS A 40 -10.87 0.67 -5.91
C CYS A 40 -11.79 -0.54 -6.10
N PRO A 41 -11.23 -1.73 -6.36
CA PRO A 41 -12.02 -2.95 -6.38
C PRO A 41 -12.57 -3.26 -4.98
N GLY A 42 -13.74 -3.90 -4.92
CA GLY A 42 -14.36 -4.33 -3.66
C GLY A 42 -15.21 -3.27 -2.96
N TYR A 43 -15.19 -3.27 -1.62
CA TYR A 43 -15.98 -2.37 -0.77
C TYR A 43 -15.06 -1.37 -0.03
N PRO A 44 -14.54 -0.35 -0.74
CA PRO A 44 -13.53 0.52 -0.18
C PRO A 44 -14.11 1.43 0.91
N ILE A 45 -13.35 1.61 1.99
CA ILE A 45 -13.76 2.40 3.16
C ILE A 45 -12.97 3.70 3.17
N CYS A 46 -13.63 4.82 3.43
CA CYS A 46 -12.94 6.07 3.66
C CYS A 46 -12.33 6.09 5.06
N LYS A 47 -11.01 5.93 5.15
CA LYS A 47 -10.26 5.92 6.40
C LYS A 47 -9.23 7.03 6.41
N ASN A 48 -9.26 7.89 7.42
CA ASN A 48 -8.31 8.99 7.57
C ASN A 48 -8.28 9.96 6.37
N LYS A 49 -9.44 10.21 5.76
CA LYS A 49 -9.64 10.99 4.51
C LYS A 49 -8.99 10.37 3.26
N PHE A 50 -8.62 9.09 3.31
CA PHE A 50 -8.13 8.34 2.15
C PHE A 50 -8.91 7.04 1.96
N CYS A 51 -9.05 6.60 0.72
CA CYS A 51 -9.68 5.32 0.43
C CYS A 51 -8.75 4.18 0.84
N ALA A 52 -9.21 3.35 1.78
CA ALA A 52 -8.58 2.09 2.10
C ALA A 52 -9.05 1.05 1.07
N CYS A 53 -8.16 0.73 0.14
CA CYS A 53 -8.38 -0.21 -0.94
C CYS A 53 -7.65 -1.49 -0.57
N THR A 54 -8.43 -2.49 -0.17
CA THR A 54 -7.93 -3.79 0.29
C THR A 54 -7.83 -4.75 -0.87
#